data_AF-A0A355YG21-F1
#
_entry.id   AF-A0A355YG21-F1
#
_cell.length_a   1.000
_cell.length_b   1.000
_cell.length_c   1.000
_cell.angle_alpha   90.00
_cell.angle_beta   90.00
_cell.angle_gamma   90.00
#
_symmetry.space_group_name_H-M   'P 1'
#
loop_
_entity.id
_entity.type
_entity.pdbx_description
1 polymer ?
#
loop_
_entity_poly.entity_id
_entity_poly.type
_entity_poly.pdbx_seq_one_letter_code
_entity_poly.pdbx_strand_id
1 'polypeptide(L)' 'DAAAHWQVTAMMDQHAFLQVRADDELRVGDMLCFDISHPCLTFDKWRHLLVVDDDHTVVDAVSTQF' A
#
# COMPACT_ATOMS: atom_id res chain seq x y z
N ASP A 1 0.70 -9.48 -11.51
CA ASP A 1 -0.58 -8.91 -11.04
C ASP A 1 -1.03 -9.56 -9.75
N ALA A 2 -1.65 -8.78 -8.86
CA ALA A 2 -2.13 -9.27 -7.58
C ALA A 2 -3.29 -10.26 -7.76
N ALA A 3 -3.28 -11.36 -6.99
CA ALA A 3 -4.32 -12.37 -7.09
C ALA A 3 -5.61 -11.89 -6.40
N ALA A 4 -6.77 -12.11 -7.03
CA ALA A 4 -8.06 -11.62 -6.54
C ALA A 4 -8.50 -12.22 -5.19
N HIS A 5 -7.92 -13.35 -4.78
CA HIS A 5 -8.21 -13.99 -3.49
C HIS A 5 -7.32 -13.48 -2.35
N TRP A 6 -6.34 -12.62 -2.62
CA TRP A 6 -5.52 -12.04 -1.57
C TRP A 6 -6.35 -11.10 -0.69
N GLN A 7 -6.20 -11.25 0.62
CA GLN A 7 -6.96 -10.47 1.58
C GLN A 7 -6.10 -10.10 2.77
N VAL A 8 -6.05 -8.81 3.10
CA VAL A 8 -5.55 -8.35 4.40
C VAL A 8 -6.58 -8.71 5.46
N THR A 9 -6.21 -9.56 6.42
CA THR A 9 -7.15 -10.09 7.42
C THR A 9 -7.01 -9.42 8.79
N ALA A 10 -5.84 -8.84 9.07
CA ALA A 10 -5.57 -8.12 10.29
C ALA A 10 -4.48 -7.06 10.07
N MET A 11 -4.50 -6.03 10.90
CA MET A 11 -3.51 -4.97 10.93
C MET A 11 -3.04 -4.74 12.36
N MET A 12 -1.73 -4.59 12.51
CA MET A 12 -1.02 -4.22 13.73
C MET A 12 -0.34 -2.86 13.49
N ASP A 13 0.27 -2.27 14.52
CA ASP A 13 0.85 -0.93 14.46
C ASP A 13 1.77 -0.68 13.26
N GLN A 14 2.54 -1.68 12.83
CA GLN A 14 3.53 -1.59 11.73
C GLN A 14 3.46 -2.78 10.75
N HIS A 15 2.49 -3.68 10.89
CA HIS A 15 2.41 -4.91 10.11
C HIS A 15 0.97 -5.21 9.69
N ALA A 16 0.80 -5.91 8.57
CA ALA A 16 -0.47 -6.46 8.13
C ALA A 16 -0.32 -7.96 7.88
N PHE A 17 -1.39 -8.72 8.15
CA PHE A 17 -1.45 -10.14 7.81
C PHE A 17 -2.17 -10.29 6.48
N LEU A 18 -1.45 -10.82 5.48
CA LEU A 18 -1.99 -11.13 4.16
C LEU A 18 -2.29 -12.63 4.05
N GLN A 19 -3.53 -12.98 3.76
CA GLN A 19 -3.91 -14.34 3.42
C GLN A 19 -3.61 -14.60 1.94
N VAL A 20 -2.84 -15.65 1.67
CA VAL A 20 -2.46 -16.14 0.34
C VAL A 20 -2.65 -17.66 0.27
N ARG A 21 -2.61 -18.23 -0.93
CA ARG A 21 -2.56 -19.68 -1.15
C ARG A 21 -1.10 -20.16 -1.18
N ALA A 22 -0.91 -21.47 -0.96
CA ALA A 22 0.42 -22.06 -0.91
C ALA A 22 1.16 -22.03 -2.25
N ASP A 23 0.44 -21.95 -3.37
CA ASP A 23 0.93 -21.92 -4.74
C ASP A 23 1.04 -20.50 -5.32
N ASP A 24 0.70 -19.46 -4.55
CA ASP A 24 0.87 -18.08 -5.01
C ASP A 24 2.37 -17.72 -5.06
N GLU A 25 2.81 -17.10 -6.16
CA GLU A 25 4.19 -16.67 -6.35
C GLU A 25 4.48 -15.30 -5.68
N LEU A 26 4.35 -15.23 -4.36
CA LEU A 26 4.73 -14.05 -3.56
C LEU A 26 6.02 -14.31 -2.78
N ARG A 27 6.98 -13.39 -2.86
CA ARG A 27 8.30 -13.52 -2.24
C ARG A 27 8.62 -12.35 -1.31
N VAL A 28 9.55 -12.61 -0.39
CA VAL A 28 10.10 -11.55 0.48
C VAL A 28 10.82 -10.53 -0.40
N GLY A 29 10.45 -9.25 -0.24
CA GLY A 29 10.99 -8.13 -1.01
C GLY A 29 10.08 -7.66 -2.14
N ASP A 30 9.03 -8.40 -2.48
CA ASP A 30 8.03 -7.96 -3.44
C ASP A 30 7.24 -6.76 -2.90
N MET A 31 6.89 -5.84 -3.79
CA MET A 31 6.11 -4.64 -3.47
C MET A 31 4.65 -4.85 -3.86
N LEU A 32 3.75 -4.40 -2.99
CA LEU A 32 2.30 -4.47 -3.19
C LEU A 32 1.72 -3.06 -3.13
N CYS A 33 0.83 -2.74 -4.07
CA CYS A 33 0.01 -1.55 -4.02
C CYS A 33 -1.33 -1.90 -3.37
N PHE A 34 -1.77 -1.10 -2.40
CA PHE A 34 -3.03 -1.29 -1.69
C PHE A 34 -3.96 -0.11 -1.94
N ASP A 35 -5.15 -0.42 -2.45
CA ASP A 35 -6.26 0.51 -2.37
C ASP A 35 -6.82 0.56 -0.94
N ILE A 36 -7.40 1.71 -0.60
CA ILE A 36 -8.04 1.93 0.69
C ILE A 36 -9.40 2.58 0.49
N SER A 37 -10.38 2.16 1.29
CA SER A 37 -11.77 2.61 1.15
C SER A 37 -11.95 4.10 1.43
N HIS A 38 -11.16 4.67 2.36
CA HIS A 38 -11.29 6.06 2.82
C HIS A 38 -9.94 6.77 2.73
N PRO A 39 -9.49 7.15 1.52
CA PRO A 39 -8.15 7.70 1.31
C PRO A 39 -7.90 8.97 2.12
N CYS A 40 -8.88 9.85 2.23
CA CYS A 40 -8.71 11.09 3.00
C CYS A 40 -8.40 10.87 4.48
N LEU A 41 -8.84 9.74 5.08
CA LEU A 41 -8.59 9.44 6.49
C LEU A 41 -7.18 8.93 6.76
N THR A 42 -6.39 8.61 5.73
CA THR A 42 -4.98 8.25 5.92
C THR A 42 -4.03 9.43 5.77
N PHE A 43 -4.49 10.58 5.26
CA PHE A 43 -3.61 11.74 5.01
C PHE A 43 -2.91 12.24 6.28
N ASP A 44 -3.54 12.15 7.44
CA ASP A 44 -2.95 12.55 8.72
C ASP A 44 -1.82 11.62 9.21
N LYS A 45 -1.70 10.43 8.61
CA LYS A 45 -0.63 9.46 8.91
C LYS A 45 0.65 9.73 8.12
N TRP A 46 0.60 10.59 7.11
CA TRP A 46 1.72 10.88 6.22
C TRP A 46 2.08 12.36 6.27
N ARG A 47 3.33 12.68 6.60
CA ARG A 47 3.86 14.05 6.52
C ARG A 47 4.06 14.52 5.08
N HIS A 48 4.38 13.57 4.19
CA HIS A 48 4.54 13.80 2.76
C HIS A 48 3.86 12.69 1.97
N LEU A 49 3.06 13.05 0.96
CA LEU A 49 2.54 12.12 -0.05
C LEU A 49 3.34 12.30 -1.34
N LEU A 50 3.77 11.19 -1.94
CA LEU A 50 4.53 11.23 -3.20
C LEU A 50 3.58 11.28 -4.39
N VAL A 51 3.90 12.12 -5.37
CA VAL A 51 3.23 12.16 -6.67
C VAL A 51 4.12 11.44 -7.67
N VAL A 52 3.53 10.50 -8.42
CA VAL A 52 4.24 9.68 -9.41
C VAL A 52 3.62 9.84 -10.80
N ASP A 53 4.42 9.64 -11.84
CA ASP A 53 3.95 9.49 -13.21
C ASP A 53 3.55 8.04 -13.53
N ASP A 54 3.14 7.78 -14.78
CA ASP A 54 2.69 6.46 -15.24
C ASP A 54 3.81 5.39 -15.17
N ASP A 55 5.08 5.81 -15.20
CA ASP A 55 6.26 4.95 -15.05
C ASP A 55 6.67 4.76 -13.58
N HIS A 56 5.83 5.23 -12.63
CA HIS A 56 6.06 5.19 -11.18
C HIS A 56 7.29 5.96 -10.72
N THR A 57 7.76 6.93 -11.52
CA THR A 57 8.83 7.84 -11.11
C THR A 57 8.25 8.93 -10.22
N VAL A 58 8.90 9.21 -9.09
CA VAL A 58 8.50 10.32 -8.22
C VAL A 58 8.81 11.65 -8.91
N VAL A 59 7.75 12.44 -9.15
CA VAL A 59 7.85 13.74 -9.83
C VAL A 59 7.61 14.92 -8.89
N ASP A 60 6.95 14.70 -7.75
CA ASP A 60 6.70 15.73 -6.74
C ASP A 60 6.37 15.12 -5.36
N ALA A 61 6.28 15.95 -4.32
CA ALA A 61 5.83 15.58 -2.98
C ALA A 61 4.91 16.64 -2.36
N VAL A 62 3.73 16.20 -1.90
CA VAL A 62 2.75 17.04 -1.21
C VAL A 62 2.97 16.97 0.30
N SER A 63 3.23 18.10 0.95
CA SER A 63 3.34 18.18 2.41
C SER A 63 1.97 18.37 3.07
N THR A 64 1.71 17.63 4.16
CA THR A 64 0.48 17.76 4.95
C THR A 64 0.71 18.57 6.24
N GLN A 65 -0.33 19.24 6.72
CA GLN A 65 -0.30 20.05 7.94
C GLN A 65 -1.42 19.59 8.88
N PHE A 66 -1.12 18.58 9.68
CA PHE A 66 -1.96 18.02 10.75
C PHE A 66 -1.22 18.06 12.09
#